data_AF-A0A817PQW5-F1
#
_entry.id   AF-A0A817PQW5-F1
#
_cell.length_a   1.000
_cell.length_b   1.000
_cell.length_c   1.000
_cell.angle_alpha   90.00
_cell.angle_beta   90.00
_cell.angle_gamma   90.00
#
_symmetry.space_group_name_H-M   'P 1'
#
loop_
_entity.id
_entity.type
_entity.pdbx_description
1 polymer ?
#
loop_
_entity_poly.entity_id
_entity_poly.type
_entity_poly.pdbx_seq_one_letter_code
_entity_poly.pdbx_strand_id
1 'polypeptide(L)'
;MPIQQMFEYDNNNRLPDTKLRDRDREQLKESFSSVNTAIDTIRQQFEQYIVSDVALRKRLRDEGKKLILELFKKYYDKFSRKDFTKNREKYIRYDPGTLEKMIDNFFENRT
;
A
#
# COMPACT_ATOMS: atom_id res chain seq x y z
N MET A 1 -4.57 -15.20 4.49
CA MET A 1 -3.65 -14.05 4.58
C MET A 1 -3.95 -13.09 3.43
N PRO A 2 -4.25 -11.80 3.67
CA PRO A 2 -4.70 -10.84 2.65
C PRO A 2 -3.70 -10.62 1.50
N ILE A 3 -2.41 -10.80 1.79
CA ILE A 3 -1.30 -10.64 0.83
C ILE A 3 -1.32 -11.73 -0.26
N GLN A 4 -1.75 -12.96 0.05
CA GLN A 4 -1.85 -14.04 -0.95
C GLN A 4 -2.93 -13.74 -1.99
N GLN A 5 -4.04 -13.13 -1.57
CA GLN A 5 -5.12 -12.71 -2.47
C GLN A 5 -4.69 -11.58 -3.42
N MET A 6 -3.73 -10.75 -3.00
CA MET A 6 -3.12 -9.73 -3.89
C MET A 6 -2.23 -10.35 -4.97
N PHE A 7 -1.49 -11.42 -4.66
CA PHE A 7 -0.67 -12.13 -5.65
C PHE A 7 -1.52 -12.93 -6.66
N GLU A 8 -2.64 -13.51 -6.22
CA GLU A 8 -3.60 -14.18 -7.13
C GLU A 8 -4.29 -13.20 -8.09
N TYR A 9 -4.46 -11.95 -7.70
CA TYR A 9 -4.99 -10.90 -8.57
C TYR A 9 -4.04 -10.54 -9.72
N ASP A 10 -2.72 -10.50 -9.48
CA ASP A 10 -1.72 -10.14 -10.49
C ASP A 10 -1.52 -11.25 -11.54
N ASN A 11 -1.64 -12.53 -11.14
CA ASN A 11 -1.48 -13.67 -12.05
C ASN A 11 -2.70 -13.93 -12.94
N ASN A 12 -3.92 -13.64 -12.47
CA ASN A 12 -5.15 -13.93 -13.21
C ASN A 12 -5.66 -12.78 -14.09
N ASN A 13 -5.17 -11.55 -13.90
CA ASN A 13 -5.72 -10.38 -14.59
C ASN A 13 -4.60 -9.53 -15.22
N ARG A 14 -4.13 -9.96 -16.40
CA ARG A 14 -3.47 -9.06 -17.36
C ARG A 14 -4.51 -8.03 -17.84
N LEU A 15 -4.72 -6.99 -17.03
CA LEU A 15 -5.59 -5.87 -17.37
C LEU A 15 -5.02 -5.18 -18.61
N PRO A 16 -5.81 -5.03 -19.69
CA PRO A 16 -5.31 -4.44 -20.92
C PRO A 16 -4.78 -3.02 -20.70
N ASP A 17 -3.78 -2.62 -21.48
CA ASP A 17 -3.28 -1.24 -21.53
C ASP A 17 -4.28 -0.27 -22.19
N THR A 18 -5.27 -0.83 -22.90
CA THR A 18 -6.40 -0.10 -23.48
C THR A 18 -7.50 0.19 -22.44
N LYS A 19 -8.48 1.02 -22.83
CA LYS A 19 -9.64 1.45 -22.04
C LYS A 19 -10.22 0.29 -21.19
N LEU A 20 -10.24 0.48 -19.87
CA LEU A 20 -10.76 -0.51 -18.92
C LEU A 20 -12.26 -0.75 -19.14
N ARG A 21 -12.68 -2.03 -19.04
CA ARG A 21 -14.10 -2.42 -18.97
C ARG A 21 -14.64 -2.11 -17.58
N ASP A 22 -15.97 -1.97 -17.45
CA ASP A 22 -16.58 -1.58 -16.17
C ASP A 22 -16.28 -2.57 -15.03
N ARG A 23 -16.29 -3.88 -15.31
CA ARG A 23 -15.86 -4.91 -14.36
C ARG A 23 -14.42 -4.70 -13.87
N ASP A 24 -13.51 -4.38 -14.78
CA ASP A 24 -12.10 -4.16 -14.46
C ASP A 24 -11.93 -2.90 -13.59
N ARG A 25 -12.77 -1.88 -13.81
CA ARG A 25 -12.79 -0.66 -12.97
C ARG A 25 -13.29 -0.95 -11.56
N GLU A 26 -14.34 -1.74 -11.41
CA GLU A 26 -14.87 -2.14 -10.10
C GLU A 26 -13.85 -2.94 -9.30
N GLN A 27 -13.19 -3.90 -9.94
CA GLN A 27 -12.12 -4.67 -9.31
C GLN A 27 -10.95 -3.80 -8.85
N LEU A 28 -10.55 -2.81 -9.64
CA LEU A 28 -9.50 -1.87 -9.21
C LEU A 28 -9.95 -1.01 -8.02
N LYS A 29 -11.21 -0.55 -8.00
CA LYS A 29 -11.75 0.17 -6.83
C LYS A 29 -11.69 -0.67 -5.56
N GLU A 30 -12.14 -1.93 -5.64
CA GLU A 30 -12.08 -2.88 -4.52
C GLU A 30 -10.64 -3.15 -4.08
N SER A 31 -9.73 -3.33 -5.04
CA SER A 31 -8.31 -3.56 -4.78
C SER A 31 -7.69 -2.36 -4.05
N PHE A 32 -7.89 -1.14 -4.53
CA PHE A 32 -7.42 0.08 -3.85
C PHE A 32 -8.02 0.23 -2.45
N SER A 33 -9.32 -0.06 -2.27
CA SER A 33 -9.94 -0.06 -0.95
C SER A 33 -9.35 -1.11 -0.01
N SER A 34 -9.02 -2.30 -0.50
CA SER A 34 -8.38 -3.35 0.29
C SER A 34 -6.95 -2.95 0.71
N VAL A 35 -6.17 -2.38 -0.22
CA VAL A 35 -4.83 -1.86 0.06
C VAL A 35 -4.87 -0.77 1.13
N ASN A 36 -5.84 0.15 1.03
CA ASN A 36 -6.08 1.19 2.01
C ASN A 36 -6.29 0.62 3.42
N THR A 37 -7.19 -0.35 3.57
CA THR A 37 -7.46 -1.02 4.86
C THR A 37 -6.24 -1.76 5.39
N ALA A 38 -5.47 -2.42 4.52
CA ALA A 38 -4.24 -3.11 4.91
C ALA A 38 -3.18 -2.14 5.45
N ILE A 39 -2.98 -1.00 4.77
CA ILE A 39 -2.06 0.06 5.20
C ILE A 39 -2.50 0.64 6.56
N ASP A 40 -3.80 0.92 6.75
CA ASP A 40 -4.33 1.41 8.03
C ASP A 40 -4.09 0.43 9.17
N THR A 41 -4.29 -0.86 8.91
CA THR A 41 -4.08 -1.93 9.91
C THR A 41 -2.62 -2.02 10.32
N ILE A 42 -1.71 -1.99 9.33
CA ILE A 42 -0.26 -1.96 9.55
C ILE A 42 0.13 -0.75 10.39
N ARG A 43 -0.39 0.43 10.04
CA ARG A 43 -0.14 1.66 10.78
C ARG A 43 -0.63 1.56 12.22
N GLN A 44 -1.87 1.14 12.44
CA GLN A 44 -2.46 0.99 13.77
C GLN A 44 -1.66 0.02 14.63
N GLN A 45 -1.18 -1.07 14.06
CA GLN A 45 -0.37 -2.05 14.78
C GLN A 45 1.02 -1.51 15.12
N PHE A 46 1.74 -0.92 14.16
CA PHE A 46 3.12 -0.45 14.40
C PHE A 46 3.22 0.83 15.23
N GLU A 47 2.20 1.69 15.22
CA GLU A 47 2.16 2.88 16.08
C GLU A 47 2.05 2.56 17.58
N GLN A 48 1.65 1.34 17.96
CA GLN A 48 1.54 0.93 19.35
C GLN A 48 2.88 0.48 19.96
N TYR A 49 3.88 0.19 19.12
CA TYR A 49 5.18 -0.29 19.57
C TYR A 49 6.16 0.87 19.68
N ILE A 50 7.01 0.84 20.70
CA ILE A 50 8.12 1.78 20.89
C ILE A 50 9.41 0.98 20.97
N VAL A 51 10.43 1.38 20.21
CA VAL A 51 11.74 0.71 20.21
C VAL A 51 12.81 1.70 20.66
N SER A 52 13.34 1.52 21.86
CA SER A 52 14.32 2.44 22.46
C SER A 52 15.66 2.44 21.74
N ASP A 53 16.12 1.28 21.26
CA ASP A 53 17.37 1.15 20.50
C ASP A 53 17.24 1.77 19.10
N VAL A 54 18.04 2.80 18.85
CA VAL A 54 18.04 3.57 17.59
C VAL A 54 18.49 2.72 16.39
N ALA A 55 19.48 1.84 16.57
CA ALA A 55 19.99 1.00 15.49
C ALA A 55 18.97 -0.08 15.11
N LEU A 56 18.33 -0.71 16.11
CA LEU A 56 17.24 -1.66 15.87
C LEU A 56 16.04 -0.98 15.21
N ARG A 57 15.64 0.19 15.70
CA ARG A 57 14.56 1.00 15.13
C ARG A 57 14.80 1.29 13.66
N LYS A 58 16.00 1.76 13.32
CA LYS A 58 16.39 2.04 11.94
C LYS A 58 16.33 0.77 11.07
N ARG A 59 16.87 -0.35 11.55
CA ARG A 59 16.84 -1.63 10.80
C ARG A 59 15.41 -2.09 10.52
N LEU A 60 14.53 -2.05 11.52
CA LEU A 60 13.12 -2.43 11.36
C LEU A 60 12.39 -1.54 10.35
N ARG A 61 12.64 -0.23 10.38
CA ARG A 61 12.09 0.70 9.38
C ARG A 61 12.63 0.41 7.98
N ASP A 62 13.94 0.21 7.85
CA ASP A 62 14.57 -0.08 6.56
C ASP A 62 14.04 -1.39 5.96
N GLU A 63 13.86 -2.44 6.77
CA GLU A 63 13.26 -3.70 6.35
C GLU A 63 11.78 -3.55 5.99
N GLY A 64 11.01 -2.83 6.82
CA GLY A 64 9.60 -2.53 6.55
C GLY A 64 9.42 -1.77 5.24
N LYS A 65 10.29 -0.79 4.96
CA LYS A 65 10.32 -0.09 3.68
C LYS A 65 10.62 -1.05 2.53
N LYS A 66 11.67 -1.85 2.60
CA LYS A 66 12.01 -2.80 1.52
C LYS A 66 10.85 -3.74 1.19
N LEU A 67 10.19 -4.29 2.21
CA LEU A 67 9.10 -5.24 1.99
C LEU A 67 7.81 -4.57 1.51
N ILE A 68 7.39 -3.49 2.16
CA ILE A 68 6.05 -2.90 1.91
C ILE A 68 6.13 -1.86 0.79
N LEU A 69 7.14 -0.99 0.79
CA LEU A 69 7.24 0.13 -0.15
C LEU A 69 7.53 -0.35 -1.57
N GLU A 70 8.40 -1.36 -1.76
CA GLU A 70 8.70 -1.87 -3.11
C GLU A 70 7.48 -2.53 -3.76
N LEU A 71 6.72 -3.30 -2.98
CA LEU A 71 5.48 -3.93 -3.46
C LEU A 71 4.42 -2.88 -3.77
N PHE A 72 4.19 -1.93 -2.85
CA PHE A 72 3.20 -0.88 -3.05
C PHE A 72 3.57 0.03 -4.22
N LYS A 73 4.85 0.37 -4.41
CA LYS A 73 5.32 1.19 -5.53
C LYS A 73 5.02 0.52 -6.88
N LYS A 74 5.32 -0.78 -7.02
CA LYS A 74 4.99 -1.54 -8.25
C LYS A 74 3.48 -1.52 -8.53
N TYR A 75 2.66 -1.74 -7.51
CA TYR A 75 1.21 -1.68 -7.62
C TYR A 75 0.73 -0.27 -8.01
N TYR A 76 1.23 0.76 -7.33
CA TYR A 76 0.89 2.15 -7.56
C TYR A 76 1.25 2.59 -8.97
N ASP A 77 2.48 2.32 -9.43
CA ASP A 77 2.93 2.72 -10.76
C ASP A 77 2.10 2.06 -11.87
N LYS A 78 1.72 0.79 -11.68
CA LYS A 78 0.95 0.00 -12.65
C LYS A 78 -0.52 0.43 -12.74
N PHE A 79 -1.16 0.75 -11.62
CA PHE A 79 -2.61 0.94 -11.59
C PHE A 79 -3.06 2.36 -11.30
N SER A 80 -2.24 3.21 -10.68
CA SER A 80 -2.66 4.57 -10.32
C SER A 80 -3.05 5.36 -11.56
N ARG A 81 -2.30 5.30 -12.67
CA ARG A 81 -2.57 6.09 -13.88
C ARG A 81 -3.76 5.62 -14.70
N LYS A 82 -4.35 4.46 -14.39
CA LYS A 82 -5.51 3.95 -15.14
C LYS A 82 -6.78 4.76 -14.83
N ASP A 83 -7.65 4.90 -15.82
CA ASP A 83 -8.94 5.61 -15.67
C ASP A 83 -10.02 4.65 -15.15
N PHE A 84 -9.91 4.29 -13.88
CA PHE A 84 -10.84 3.37 -13.20
C PHE A 84 -11.93 4.09 -12.40
N THR A 85 -11.78 5.38 -12.12
CA THR A 85 -12.72 6.17 -11.33
C THR A 85 -12.60 7.65 -11.62
N LYS A 86 -13.72 8.37 -11.56
CA LYS A 86 -13.75 9.84 -11.61
C LYS A 86 -13.33 10.48 -10.28
N ASN A 87 -13.55 9.78 -9.16
CA ASN A 87 -13.18 10.24 -7.82
C ASN A 87 -11.94 9.47 -7.34
N ARG A 88 -10.76 9.93 -7.74
CA ARG A 88 -9.49 9.24 -7.49
C ARG A 88 -9.05 9.35 -6.03
N GLU A 89 -9.26 10.49 -5.40
CA GLU A 89 -8.88 10.78 -4.01
C GLU A 89 -9.56 9.84 -3.01
N LYS A 90 -10.78 9.37 -3.31
CA LYS A 90 -11.48 8.38 -2.50
C LYS A 90 -10.75 7.03 -2.41
N TYR A 91 -10.07 6.61 -3.48
CA TYR A 91 -9.48 5.28 -3.59
C TYR A 91 -7.96 5.29 -3.44
N ILE A 92 -7.27 6.34 -3.91
CA ILE A 92 -5.83 6.48 -3.81
C ILE A 92 -5.52 7.41 -2.63
N ARG A 93 -5.56 6.88 -1.40
CA ARG A 93 -5.30 7.67 -0.18
C ARG A 93 -3.80 7.81 0.15
N TYR A 94 -2.98 6.90 -0.35
CA TYR A 94 -1.53 6.92 -0.15
C TYR A 94 -0.83 6.93 -1.50
N ASP A 95 0.23 7.73 -1.58
CA ASP A 95 1.28 7.60 -2.58
C ASP A 95 2.53 6.97 -1.93
N PRO A 96 3.50 6.47 -2.74
CA PRO A 96 4.70 5.85 -2.20
C PRO A 96 5.47 6.75 -1.21
N GLY A 97 5.50 8.06 -1.44
CA GLY A 97 6.17 9.01 -0.54
C GLY A 97 5.43 9.19 0.79
N THR A 98 4.10 9.25 0.78
CA THR A 98 3.30 9.30 2.01
C THR A 98 3.43 8.00 2.81
N LEU A 99 3.44 6.85 2.14
CA LEU A 99 3.66 5.55 2.80
C LEU A 99 5.07 5.44 3.39
N GLU A 100 6.09 5.92 2.69
CA GLU A 100 7.47 5.95 3.19
C GLU A 100 7.58 6.78 4.48
N LYS A 101 7.05 8.01 4.48
CA LYS A 101 7.02 8.88 5.66
C LYS A 101 6.27 8.25 6.82
N MET A 102 5.20 7.51 6.55
CA MET A 102 4.45 6.80 7.58
C MET A 102 5.33 5.73 8.26
N ILE A 103 6.07 4.94 7.48
CA ILE A 103 6.99 3.93 8.01
C ILE A 103 8.14 4.58 8.79
N ASP A 104 8.64 5.73 8.33
CA ASP A 104 9.67 6.49 9.04
C ASP A 104 9.23 6.94 10.44
N ASN A 105 7.93 7.13 10.68
CA ASN A 105 7.42 7.51 11.99
C ASN A 105 7.12 6.32 12.91
N PHE A 106 7.30 5.07 12.45
CA PHE A 106 7.05 3.90 13.29
C PHE A 106 8.07 3.76 14.41
N PHE A 107 7.63 3.17 15.52
CA PHE A 107 8.47 2.86 16.67
C PHE A 107 9.05 4.08 17.40
N GLU A 108 8.54 5.28 17.13
CA GLU A 108 8.91 6.50 17.84
C GLU A 108 8.21 6.59 19.18
N ASN A 109 8.94 7.13 20.16
CA ASN A 109 8.33 7.50 21.41
C ASN A 109 7.59 8.83 21.17
N ARG A 110 6.25 8.79 21.15
CA ARG A 110 5.41 10.00 21.19
C ARG A 110 5.36 10.50 22.63
N THR A 111 6.45 11.12 23.10
CA THR A 111 6.48 11.89 24.35
C THR A 111 6.45 13.37 24.02
#